data_AF-A0A1A8BDG4-F1
#
_entry.id   AF-A0A1A8BDG4-F1
#
_cell.length_a   1.000
_cell.length_b   1.000
_cell.length_c   1.000
_cell.angle_alpha   90.00
_cell.angle_beta   90.00
_cell.angle_gamma   90.00
#
_symmetry.space_group_name_H-M   'P 1'
#
loop_
_entity.id
_entity.type
_entity.pdbx_description
1 polymer ?
#
loop_
_entity_poly.entity_id
_entity_poly.type
_entity_poly.pdbx_seq_one_letter_code
_entity_poly.pdbx_strand_id
1 'polypeptide(L)'
;TKTYFSHWSDLSPESAQVKKHGATIMAAVGEAVTKIDDLPGALCKLSELHAFKLRVDPANFRILAHNIILVMAMYFPADFTPEVHVSVDKFLQNLGLALSERYR
;
A
#
# COMPACT_ATOMS: atom_id res chain seq x y z
N THR A 1 3.75 11.16 -6.34
CA THR A 1 4.04 10.72 -4.96
C THR A 1 5.43 11.12 -4.43
N LYS A 2 6.42 11.49 -5.26
CA LYS A 2 7.81 11.79 -4.82
C LYS A 2 7.95 12.84 -3.70
N THR A 3 7.05 13.82 -3.63
CA THR A 3 7.07 14.87 -2.58
C THR A 3 7.11 14.32 -1.15
N TYR A 4 6.40 13.21 -0.88
CA TYR A 4 6.37 12.54 0.44
C TYR A 4 7.69 11.88 0.82
N PHE A 5 8.58 11.67 -0.14
CA PHE A 5 9.89 11.05 0.02
C PHE A 5 11.04 12.01 -0.33
N SER A 6 10.78 13.32 -0.37
CA SER A 6 11.78 14.35 -0.70
C SER A 6 12.99 14.40 0.25
N HIS A 7 12.89 13.77 1.42
CA HIS A 7 13.96 13.62 2.39
C HIS A 7 14.93 12.47 2.08
N TRP A 8 14.66 11.66 1.05
CA TRP A 8 15.58 10.63 0.56
C TRP A 8 16.47 11.20 -0.54
N SER A 9 17.76 10.85 -0.48
CA SER A 9 18.74 11.28 -1.48
C SER A 9 18.62 10.51 -2.78
N ASP A 10 18.05 9.30 -2.75
CA ASP A 10 17.84 8.45 -3.92
C ASP A 10 16.46 7.76 -3.89
N LEU A 11 15.70 7.94 -4.97
CA LEU A 11 14.38 7.34 -5.20
C LEU A 11 14.41 6.25 -6.29
N SER A 12 15.59 5.85 -6.75
CA SER A 12 15.76 4.77 -7.71
C SER A 12 15.37 3.41 -7.11
N PRO A 13 15.03 2.40 -7.93
CA PRO A 13 14.73 1.05 -7.44
C PRO A 13 15.85 0.41 -6.62
N GLU A 14 17.10 0.80 -6.88
CA GLU A 14 18.27 0.24 -6.21
C GLU A 14 18.58 0.92 -4.86
N SER A 15 17.93 2.04 -4.56
CA SER A 15 18.09 2.77 -3.30
C SER A 15 17.81 1.88 -2.08
N ALA A 16 18.73 1.89 -1.11
CA ALA A 16 18.56 1.18 0.15
C ALA A 16 17.33 1.67 0.93
N GLN A 17 17.00 2.96 0.84
CA GLN A 17 15.82 3.54 1.49
C GLN A 17 14.53 3.02 0.85
N VAL A 18 14.48 2.98 -0.50
CA VAL A 18 13.36 2.45 -1.26
C VAL A 18 13.15 0.97 -0.95
N LYS A 19 14.20 0.14 -1.01
CA LYS A 19 14.13 -1.29 -0.70
C LYS A 19 13.64 -1.56 0.73
N LYS A 20 14.19 -0.85 1.71
CA LYS A 20 13.80 -0.98 3.12
C LYS A 20 12.33 -0.59 3.35
N HIS A 21 11.90 0.53 2.78
CA HIS A 21 10.53 0.99 2.94
C HIS A 21 9.54 0.11 2.17
N GLY A 22 9.90 -0.36 0.97
CA GLY A 22 9.11 -1.34 0.22
C GLY A 22 8.86 -2.61 1.04
N ALA A 23 9.88 -3.15 1.71
CA ALA A 23 9.72 -4.29 2.62
C ALA A 23 8.78 -3.96 3.80
N THR A 24 8.87 -2.75 4.36
CA THR A 24 7.98 -2.29 5.44
C THR A 24 6.52 -2.23 4.98
N ILE A 25 6.27 -1.68 3.77
CA ILE A 25 4.93 -1.62 3.17
C ILE A 25 4.39 -3.04 2.95
N MET A 26 5.17 -3.92 2.32
CA MET A 26 4.70 -5.28 2.02
C MET A 26 4.50 -6.14 3.27
N ALA A 27 5.26 -5.92 4.35
CA ALA A 27 5.00 -6.55 5.64
C ALA A 27 3.64 -6.11 6.22
N ALA A 28 3.32 -4.81 6.18
CA ALA A 28 2.03 -4.30 6.64
C ALA A 28 0.86 -4.78 5.76
N VAL A 29 1.06 -4.89 4.44
CA VAL A 29 0.08 -5.48 3.51
C VAL A 29 -0.15 -6.96 3.86
N GLY A 30 0.92 -7.72 4.11
CA GLY A 30 0.82 -9.12 4.53
C GLY A 30 0.09 -9.28 5.87
N GLU A 31 0.35 -8.40 6.84
CA GLU A 31 -0.41 -8.36 8.09
C GLU A 31 -1.89 -8.04 7.85
N ALA A 32 -2.20 -7.09 6.98
CA ALA A 32 -3.58 -6.74 6.62
C ALA A 32 -4.34 -7.92 5.98
N VAL A 33 -3.67 -8.76 5.19
CA VAL A 33 -4.28 -10.00 4.67
C VAL A 33 -4.72 -10.92 5.80
N THR A 34 -3.92 -11.06 6.87
CA THR A 34 -4.29 -11.89 8.03
C THR A 34 -5.45 -11.33 8.86
N LYS A 35 -5.81 -10.06 8.62
CA LYS A 35 -6.85 -9.30 9.35
C LYS A 35 -7.95 -8.80 8.42
N ILE A 36 -8.18 -9.50 7.31
CA ILE A 36 -9.05 -9.04 6.22
C ILE A 36 -10.50 -8.79 6.67
N ASP A 37 -10.96 -9.46 7.73
CA ASP A 37 -12.31 -9.30 8.29
C ASP A 37 -12.53 -7.94 8.99
N ASP A 38 -11.46 -7.31 9.49
CA ASP A 38 -11.51 -5.99 10.14
C ASP A 38 -10.28 -5.14 9.79
N LEU A 39 -10.23 -4.70 8.52
CA LEU A 39 -9.19 -3.80 8.04
C LEU A 39 -9.18 -2.42 8.75
N PRO A 40 -10.33 -1.76 9.02
CA PRO A 40 -10.34 -0.48 9.74
C PRO A 40 -9.73 -0.58 11.15
N GLY A 41 -10.07 -1.63 11.91
CA GLY A 41 -9.47 -1.87 13.22
C GLY A 41 -7.98 -2.19 13.12
N ALA A 42 -7.60 -3.07 12.19
CA ALA A 42 -6.21 -3.47 11.96
C ALA A 42 -5.29 -2.31 11.56
N LEU A 43 -5.79 -1.40 10.72
CA LEU A 43 -5.01 -0.32 10.12
C LEU A 43 -5.17 1.02 10.83
N CYS A 44 -5.93 1.09 11.92
CA CYS A 44 -6.23 2.34 12.64
C CYS A 44 -4.97 3.18 12.94
N LYS A 45 -3.92 2.57 13.50
CA LYS A 45 -2.64 3.27 13.80
C LYS A 45 -1.93 3.77 12.54
N LEU A 46 -1.99 3.00 11.45
CA LEU A 46 -1.42 3.43 10.17
C LEU A 46 -2.24 4.55 9.53
N SER A 47 -3.56 4.51 9.66
CA SER A 47 -4.44 5.59 9.20
C SER A 47 -4.09 6.90 9.92
N GLU A 48 -3.97 6.90 11.25
CA GLU A 48 -3.56 8.08 12.02
C GLU A 48 -2.19 8.62 11.61
N LEU A 49 -1.22 7.70 11.41
CA LEU A 49 0.11 8.05 10.94
C LEU A 49 0.05 8.77 9.58
N HIS A 50 -0.67 8.21 8.61
CA HIS A 50 -0.76 8.76 7.26
C HIS A 50 -1.57 10.07 7.21
N ALA A 51 -2.65 10.16 8.00
CA ALA A 51 -3.52 11.33 8.07
C ALA A 51 -2.86 12.52 8.75
N PHE A 52 -2.37 12.34 9.99
CA PHE A 52 -2.02 13.47 10.85
C PHE A 52 -0.53 13.82 10.83
N LYS A 53 0.33 12.79 10.81
CA LYS A 53 1.78 12.98 10.88
C LYS A 53 2.41 13.12 9.50
N LEU A 54 2.09 12.21 8.58
CA LEU A 54 2.65 12.23 7.23
C LEU A 54 1.84 13.10 6.26
N ARG A 55 0.55 13.33 6.55
CA ARG A 55 -0.38 14.14 5.76
C ARG A 55 -0.36 13.74 4.28
N VAL A 56 -0.38 12.44 4.01
CA VAL A 56 -0.41 11.87 2.65
C VAL A 56 -1.80 12.08 2.09
N ASP A 57 -1.97 12.64 0.89
CA ASP A 57 -3.30 12.74 0.28
C ASP A 57 -3.83 11.31 -0.02
N PRO A 58 -5.03 10.92 0.47
CA PRO A 58 -5.61 9.59 0.26
C PRO A 58 -5.63 9.12 -1.19
N ALA A 59 -5.70 10.04 -2.16
CA ALA A 59 -5.65 9.70 -3.58
C ALA A 59 -4.38 8.93 -3.98
N ASN A 60 -3.29 9.06 -3.22
CA ASN A 60 -2.04 8.36 -3.48
C ASN A 60 -2.09 6.86 -3.14
N PHE A 61 -3.00 6.40 -2.28
CA PHE A 61 -3.12 4.97 -1.96
C PHE A 61 -3.48 4.15 -3.21
N ARG A 62 -4.38 4.67 -4.06
CA ARG A 62 -4.75 4.04 -5.33
C ARG A 62 -3.56 3.95 -6.30
N ILE A 63 -2.66 4.94 -6.28
CA ILE A 63 -1.46 4.93 -7.12
C ILE A 63 -0.54 3.78 -6.71
N LEU A 64 -0.32 3.59 -5.41
CA LEU A 64 0.50 2.48 -4.91
C LEU A 64 -0.16 1.13 -5.19
N ALA A 65 -1.47 1.00 -4.94
CA ALA A 65 -2.23 -0.22 -5.19
C ALA A 65 -2.10 -0.69 -6.66
N HIS A 66 -2.23 0.23 -7.61
CA HIS A 66 -2.05 -0.09 -9.04
C HIS A 66 -0.64 -0.61 -9.36
N ASN A 67 0.41 -0.01 -8.77
CA ASN A 67 1.78 -0.50 -8.98
C ASN A 67 2.02 -1.88 -8.37
N ILE A 68 1.39 -2.18 -7.21
CA ILE A 68 1.45 -3.53 -6.61
C ILE A 68 0.80 -4.55 -7.55
N ILE A 69 -0.38 -4.25 -8.10
CA ILE A 69 -1.07 -5.09 -9.10
C ILE A 69 -0.18 -5.35 -10.30
N LEU A 70 0.44 -4.31 -10.87
CA LEU A 70 1.34 -4.43 -12.01
C LEU A 70 2.54 -5.34 -11.70
N VAL A 71 3.17 -5.17 -10.54
CA VAL A 71 4.29 -6.01 -10.12
C VAL A 71 3.85 -7.46 -9.90
N MET A 72 2.68 -7.73 -9.30
CA MET A 72 2.19 -9.10 -9.15
C MET A 72 1.93 -9.76 -10.51
N ALA A 73 1.34 -9.04 -11.46
CA ALA A 73 1.12 -9.55 -12.81
C ALA A 73 2.44 -9.86 -13.54
N MET A 74 3.48 -9.05 -13.34
CA MET A 74 4.80 -9.26 -13.94
C MET A 74 5.55 -10.45 -13.35
N TYR A 75 5.50 -10.63 -12.02
CA TYR A 75 6.27 -11.67 -11.33
C TYR A 75 5.53 -13.00 -11.21
N PHE A 76 4.20 -13.00 -11.25
CA PHE A 76 3.36 -14.19 -11.09
C PHE A 76 2.32 -14.30 -12.21
N PRO A 77 2.70 -14.23 -13.50
CA PRO A 77 1.74 -14.13 -14.60
C PRO A 77 0.80 -15.35 -14.72
N ALA A 78 1.26 -16.53 -14.30
CA ALA A 78 0.44 -17.75 -14.31
C ALA A 78 -0.59 -17.78 -13.17
N ASP A 79 -0.23 -17.23 -12.01
CA ASP A 79 -1.08 -17.21 -10.82
C ASP A 79 -2.01 -15.98 -10.79
N PHE A 80 -1.62 -14.89 -11.46
CA PHE A 80 -2.38 -13.63 -11.49
C PHE A 80 -3.48 -13.66 -12.56
N THR A 81 -4.41 -14.61 -12.42
CA THR A 81 -5.59 -14.74 -13.29
C THR A 81 -6.54 -13.54 -13.12
N PRO A 82 -7.52 -13.34 -14.03
CA PRO A 82 -8.53 -12.29 -13.86
C PRO A 82 -9.28 -12.34 -12.52
N GLU A 83 -9.57 -13.53 -12.00
CA GLU A 83 -10.24 -13.74 -10.72
C GLU A 83 -9.36 -13.33 -9.53
N VAL A 84 -8.07 -13.68 -9.58
CA VAL A 84 -7.08 -13.25 -8.59
C VAL A 84 -6.91 -11.74 -8.64
N HIS A 85 -6.82 -11.16 -9.84
CA HIS A 85 -6.74 -9.71 -10.02
C HIS A 85 -7.95 -9.00 -9.39
N VAL A 86 -9.18 -9.42 -9.68
CA VAL A 86 -10.39 -8.82 -9.07
C VAL A 86 -10.34 -8.91 -7.54
N SER A 87 -9.89 -10.04 -7.01
CA SER A 87 -9.80 -10.25 -5.56
C SER A 87 -8.77 -9.33 -4.91
N VAL A 88 -7.58 -9.22 -5.52
CA VAL A 88 -6.50 -8.38 -5.02
C VAL A 88 -6.80 -6.89 -5.17
N ASP A 89 -7.43 -6.47 -6.28
CA ASP A 89 -7.87 -5.10 -6.48
C ASP A 89 -8.89 -4.69 -5.41
N LYS A 90 -9.91 -5.51 -5.16
CA LYS A 90 -10.89 -5.28 -4.07
C LYS A 90 -10.23 -5.19 -2.70
N PHE A 91 -9.28 -6.09 -2.42
CA PHE A 91 -8.52 -6.05 -1.16
C PHE A 91 -7.74 -4.74 -1.00
N LEU A 92 -6.99 -4.33 -2.03
CA LEU A 92 -6.19 -3.10 -2.00
C LEU A 92 -7.06 -1.83 -1.93
N GLN A 93 -8.25 -1.83 -2.53
CA GLN A 93 -9.23 -0.76 -2.39
C GLN A 93 -9.75 -0.65 -0.96
N ASN A 94 -10.13 -1.77 -0.34
CA ASN A 94 -10.56 -1.79 1.07
C ASN A 94 -9.43 -1.39 2.03
N LEU A 95 -8.19 -1.80 1.74
CA LEU A 95 -7.02 -1.36 2.48
C LEU A 95 -6.82 0.16 2.37
N GLY A 96 -6.95 0.72 1.15
CA GLY A 96 -6.89 2.16 0.92
C GLY A 96 -8.00 2.93 1.63
N LEU A 97 -9.22 2.38 1.66
CA LEU A 97 -10.35 2.93 2.41
C LEU A 97 -10.06 2.94 3.92
N ALA A 98 -9.61 1.80 4.48
CA ALA A 98 -9.26 1.67 5.89
C ALA A 98 -8.13 2.63 6.30
N LEU A 99 -7.13 2.85 5.45
CA LEU A 99 -6.10 3.87 5.69
C LEU A 99 -6.65 5.29 5.66
N SER A 100 -7.77 5.52 4.98
CA SER A 100 -8.41 6.83 4.85
C SER A 100 -9.41 7.18 5.97
N GLU A 101 -9.74 6.24 6.85
CA GLU A 101 -10.76 6.40 7.91
C GLU A 101 -10.50 7.56 8.87
N ARG A 102 -9.23 7.86 9.20
CA ARG A 102 -8.87 8.91 10.18
C ARG A 102 -8.55 10.26 9.57
N TYR A 103 -8.90 10.50 8.31
CA TYR A 103 -8.59 11.76 7.63
C TYR A 103 -9.53 12.91 7.99
N ARG A 104 -10.67 12.63 8.64
CA ARG A 104 -11.68 13.60 9.03
C ARG A 104 -12.30 13.25 10.38
#